data_AF-A0A519H1T6-F1
#
_entry.id   AF-A0A519H1T6-F1
#
_cell.length_a   1.000
_cell.length_b   1.000
_cell.length_c   1.000
_cell.angle_alpha   90.00
_cell.angle_beta   90.00
_cell.angle_gamma   90.00
#
_symmetry.space_group_name_H-M   'P 1'
#
loop_
_entity.id
_entity.type
_entity.pdbx_description
1 polymer ?
#
loop_
_entity_poly.entity_id
_entity_poly.type
_entity_poly.pdbx_seq_one_letter_code
_entity_poly.pdbx_strand_id
1 'polypeptide(L)'
;ASAVDMHLFIEEVVAIADEVAAERGSDKRIQLSFDEWNVWYLSRWQAEQATYGPDDWPVAPRQLEDAYHVLDAVVFGDLLITLLQHADRVRSASLAQLVNVIAPIMTEPGGPAWRQTTFYPFSLTSRLAGERVVPVTVASATFASAQHGDVPTVNAVATVDGEGVSIFVVNRSTTDATELRLDLTSLAEPGDVRVADLRVVESHQLHDDDRYAANTLDDPDRVRPSAVDGARIDGDALVLPLPAISWTAVRVARQG
;
A
#
# COMPACT_ATOMS: atom_id res chain seq x y z
N ALA A 1 -8.82 7.81 -4.18
CA ALA A 1 -9.30 6.82 -5.16
C ALA A 1 -8.18 6.32 -6.10
N SER A 2 -6.91 6.70 -5.90
CA SER A 2 -5.81 6.35 -6.82
C SER A 2 -5.61 4.85 -7.02
N ALA A 3 -5.85 4.03 -6.00
CA ALA A 3 -5.78 2.56 -6.13
C ALA A 3 -6.91 1.97 -7.01
N VAL A 4 -8.07 2.64 -7.10
CA VAL A 4 -9.13 2.25 -8.03
C VAL A 4 -8.71 2.52 -9.47
N ASP A 5 -8.09 3.68 -9.71
CA ASP A 5 -7.50 4.01 -11.01
C ASP A 5 -6.42 2.99 -11.41
N MET A 6 -5.49 2.69 -10.51
CA MET A 6 -4.45 1.68 -10.71
C MET A 6 -5.04 0.28 -10.99
N HIS A 7 -6.08 -0.12 -10.26
CA HIS A 7 -6.77 -1.39 -10.49
C HIS A 7 -7.33 -1.47 -11.92
N LEU A 8 -8.05 -0.43 -12.36
CA LEU A 8 -8.64 -0.36 -13.71
C LEU A 8 -7.56 -0.36 -14.79
N PHE A 9 -6.46 0.36 -14.57
CA PHE A 9 -5.31 0.37 -15.47
C PHE A 9 -4.69 -1.03 -15.62
N ILE A 10 -4.50 -1.77 -14.54
CA ILE A 10 -3.97 -3.14 -14.58
C ILE A 10 -4.91 -4.05 -15.37
N GLU A 11 -6.22 -4.00 -15.11
CA GLU A 11 -7.22 -4.80 -15.83
C GLU A 11 -7.22 -4.51 -17.33
N GLU A 12 -7.12 -3.24 -17.72
CA GLU A 12 -7.05 -2.84 -19.14
C GLU A 12 -5.80 -3.41 -19.82
N VAL A 13 -4.61 -3.27 -19.21
CA VAL A 13 -3.36 -3.80 -19.76
C VAL A 13 -3.39 -5.34 -19.83
N VAL A 14 -3.97 -6.00 -18.83
CA VAL A 14 -4.19 -7.45 -18.82
C VAL A 14 -5.09 -7.87 -19.98
N ALA A 15 -6.21 -7.17 -20.20
CA ALA A 15 -7.13 -7.48 -21.30
C ALA A 15 -6.44 -7.37 -22.66
N ILE A 16 -5.64 -6.31 -22.88
CA ILE A 16 -4.86 -6.12 -24.12
C ILE A 16 -3.87 -7.28 -24.32
N ALA A 17 -3.15 -7.67 -23.26
CA ALA A 17 -2.19 -8.78 -23.35
C ALA A 17 -2.86 -10.12 -23.69
N ASP A 18 -4.05 -10.36 -23.15
CA ASP A 18 -4.81 -11.59 -23.38
C ASP A 18 -5.48 -11.62 -24.77
N GLU A 19 -5.92 -10.47 -25.28
CA GLU A 19 -6.40 -10.32 -26.66
C GLU A 19 -5.29 -10.72 -27.65
N VAL A 20 -4.08 -10.17 -27.49
CA VAL A 20 -2.93 -10.53 -28.34
C VAL A 20 -2.60 -12.02 -28.25
N ALA A 21 -2.69 -12.64 -27.07
CA ALA A 21 -2.49 -14.08 -26.94
C ALA A 21 -3.54 -14.88 -27.72
N ALA A 22 -4.81 -14.45 -27.69
CA ALA A 22 -5.90 -15.07 -28.43
C ALA A 22 -5.73 -14.92 -29.95
N GLU A 23 -5.40 -13.71 -30.44
CA GLU A 23 -5.12 -13.47 -31.87
C GLU A 23 -3.96 -14.33 -32.39
N ARG A 24 -2.96 -14.58 -31.55
CA ARG A 24 -1.80 -15.41 -31.89
C ARG A 24 -2.04 -16.90 -31.71
N GLY A 25 -3.19 -17.31 -31.15
CA GLY A 25 -3.44 -18.70 -30.75
C GLY A 25 -2.40 -19.24 -29.77
N SER A 26 -1.91 -18.40 -28.87
CA SER A 26 -0.84 -18.73 -27.92
C SER A 26 -1.38 -19.04 -26.53
N ASP A 27 -0.90 -20.13 -25.94
CA ASP A 27 -1.17 -20.48 -24.53
C ASP A 27 -0.28 -19.69 -23.55
N LYS A 28 0.73 -18.95 -24.04
CA LYS A 28 1.58 -18.12 -23.19
C LYS A 28 0.81 -16.88 -22.73
N ARG A 29 0.71 -16.69 -21.41
CA ARG A 29 0.21 -15.44 -20.80
C ARG A 29 1.36 -14.48 -20.49
N ILE A 30 1.27 -13.27 -21.03
CA ILE A 30 2.21 -12.20 -20.72
C ILE A 30 1.89 -11.68 -19.31
N GLN A 31 2.92 -11.69 -18.47
CA GLN A 31 2.88 -11.12 -17.13
C GLN A 31 3.30 -9.66 -17.19
N LEU A 32 2.78 -8.85 -16.28
CA LEU A 32 3.03 -7.42 -16.19
C LEU A 32 4.22 -7.14 -15.27
N SER A 33 5.04 -6.18 -15.67
CA SER A 33 6.04 -5.52 -14.83
C SER A 33 5.58 -4.09 -14.61
N PHE A 34 5.19 -3.76 -13.38
CA PHE A 34 4.79 -2.41 -12.97
C PHE A 34 6.04 -1.64 -12.53
N ASP A 35 6.90 -1.32 -13.48
CA ASP A 35 8.28 -0.87 -13.24
C ASP A 35 8.43 0.60 -12.85
N GLU A 36 7.36 1.39 -12.91
CA GLU A 36 7.29 2.71 -12.28
C GLU A 36 5.93 2.93 -11.62
N TRP A 37 5.93 3.05 -10.30
CA TRP A 37 4.77 3.49 -9.53
C TRP A 37 5.22 4.24 -8.29
N ASN A 38 4.51 5.33 -7.98
CA ASN A 38 4.61 6.07 -6.71
C ASN A 38 3.50 7.14 -6.63
N VAL A 39 3.44 7.86 -5.51
CA VAL A 39 2.81 9.19 -5.43
C VAL A 39 3.79 10.20 -6.00
N TRP A 40 3.35 11.00 -6.98
CA TRP A 40 4.17 12.07 -7.55
C TRP A 40 3.33 13.30 -7.85
N TYR A 41 3.74 14.45 -7.30
CA TYR A 41 3.11 15.72 -7.57
C TYR A 41 3.65 16.32 -8.89
N LEU A 42 3.25 15.73 -10.03
CA LEU A 42 3.76 16.07 -11.36
C LEU A 42 3.71 17.57 -11.70
N SER A 43 2.67 18.28 -11.26
CA SER A 43 2.54 19.72 -11.49
C SER A 43 3.63 20.55 -10.80
N ARG A 44 4.16 20.10 -9.65
CA ARG A 44 5.30 20.75 -8.98
C ARG A 44 6.56 20.59 -9.80
N TRP A 45 6.81 19.37 -10.29
CA TRP A 45 7.94 19.12 -11.19
C TRP A 45 7.84 19.94 -12.47
N GLN A 46 6.67 20.00 -13.13
CA GLN A 46 6.52 20.79 -14.35
C GLN A 46 6.80 22.28 -14.12
N ALA A 47 6.42 22.82 -12.95
CA ALA A 47 6.73 24.19 -12.57
C ALA A 47 8.23 24.39 -12.30
N GLU A 48 8.88 23.45 -11.59
CA GLU A 48 10.32 23.46 -11.34
C GLU A 48 11.11 23.34 -12.66
N GLN A 49 10.71 22.41 -13.52
CA GLN A 49 11.34 22.13 -14.81
C GLN A 49 11.38 23.38 -15.70
N ALA A 50 10.32 24.19 -15.67
CA ALA A 50 10.22 25.42 -16.44
C ALA A 50 11.23 26.50 -15.99
N THR A 51 11.91 26.33 -14.86
CA THR A 51 12.95 27.25 -14.37
C THR A 51 14.33 26.96 -14.95
N TYR A 52 14.58 25.76 -15.48
CA TYR A 52 15.88 25.40 -16.06
C TYR A 52 16.05 26.03 -17.45
N GLY A 53 17.21 26.66 -17.67
CA GLY A 53 17.59 27.18 -18.98
C GLY A 53 18.09 26.08 -19.92
N PRO A 54 18.06 26.29 -21.26
CA PRO A 54 18.52 25.30 -22.24
C PRO A 54 20.00 24.91 -22.11
N ASP A 55 20.81 25.78 -21.50
CA ASP A 55 22.24 25.58 -21.27
C ASP A 55 22.58 25.34 -19.77
N ASP A 56 21.57 25.13 -18.93
CA ASP A 56 21.74 24.87 -17.49
C ASP A 56 21.83 23.37 -17.21
N TRP A 57 23.05 22.88 -16.98
CA TRP A 57 23.37 21.46 -16.76
C TRP A 57 24.09 21.26 -15.41
N PRO A 58 23.41 21.52 -14.27
CA PRO A 58 24.01 21.34 -12.96
C PRO A 58 24.29 19.85 -12.68
N VAL A 59 25.31 19.58 -11.86
CA VAL A 59 25.63 18.22 -11.41
C VAL A 59 24.82 17.89 -10.17
N ALA A 60 24.01 16.83 -10.24
CA ALA A 60 23.15 16.36 -9.15
C ALA A 60 22.31 17.47 -8.48
N PRO A 61 21.55 18.27 -9.24
CA PRO A 61 20.60 19.21 -8.67
C PRO A 61 19.57 18.47 -7.82
N ARG A 62 19.02 19.14 -6.81
CA ARG A 62 17.87 18.65 -6.05
C ARG A 62 16.66 18.67 -6.96
N GLN A 63 16.24 17.51 -7.42
CA GLN A 63 15.14 17.34 -8.36
C GLN A 63 14.19 16.29 -7.83
N LEU A 64 12.90 16.56 -7.92
CA LEU A 64 11.84 15.62 -7.53
C LEU A 64 11.97 15.15 -6.06
N GLU A 65 12.54 15.96 -5.17
CA GLU A 65 12.67 15.66 -3.74
C GLU A 65 11.35 15.96 -3.00
N ASP A 66 10.27 15.25 -3.37
CA ASP A 66 8.96 15.38 -2.73
C ASP A 66 9.01 14.95 -1.25
N ALA A 67 8.45 15.76 -0.35
CA ALA A 67 8.20 15.38 1.03
C ALA A 67 6.82 14.73 1.15
N TYR A 68 6.77 13.46 1.57
CA TYR A 68 5.54 12.70 1.68
C TYR A 68 4.91 12.81 3.07
N HIS A 69 3.58 12.95 3.06
CA HIS A 69 2.76 13.17 4.24
C HIS A 69 2.04 11.86 4.61
N VAL A 70 1.28 11.86 5.70
CA VAL A 70 0.47 10.69 6.14
C VAL A 70 -0.53 10.28 5.06
N LEU A 71 -1.21 11.24 4.43
CA LEU A 71 -2.13 10.96 3.34
C LEU A 71 -1.43 10.23 2.17
N ASP A 72 -0.22 10.67 1.82
CA ASP A 72 0.56 10.04 0.75
C ASP A 72 0.93 8.60 1.12
N ALA A 73 1.33 8.35 2.38
CA ALA A 73 1.63 7.00 2.85
C ALA A 73 0.41 6.07 2.86
N VAL A 74 -0.79 6.57 3.16
CA VAL A 74 -2.03 5.78 3.09
C VAL A 74 -2.41 5.47 1.65
N VAL A 75 -2.29 6.43 0.73
CA VAL A 75 -2.46 6.17 -0.71
C VAL A 75 -1.43 5.15 -1.19
N PHE A 76 -0.16 5.31 -0.81
CA PHE A 76 0.92 4.40 -1.16
C PHE A 76 0.66 2.96 -0.66
N GLY A 77 0.17 2.82 0.57
CA GLY A 77 -0.26 1.55 1.13
C GLY A 77 -1.43 0.92 0.37
N ASP A 78 -2.38 1.72 -0.10
CA ASP A 78 -3.51 1.28 -0.93
C ASP A 78 -3.04 0.79 -2.32
N LEU A 79 -2.06 1.46 -2.93
CA LEU A 79 -1.42 1.02 -4.18
C LEU A 79 -0.72 -0.34 -4.01
N LEU A 80 -0.01 -0.55 -2.89
CA LEU A 80 0.58 -1.84 -2.54
C LEU A 80 -0.47 -2.94 -2.37
N ILE A 81 -1.60 -2.64 -1.72
CA ILE A 81 -2.73 -3.56 -1.60
C ILE A 81 -3.22 -3.97 -2.99
N THR A 82 -3.39 -3.01 -3.90
CA THR A 82 -3.80 -3.27 -5.29
C THR A 82 -2.78 -4.09 -6.07
N LEU A 83 -1.48 -3.83 -5.92
CA LEU A 83 -0.43 -4.67 -6.52
C LEU A 83 -0.51 -6.12 -6.06
N LEU A 84 -0.71 -6.35 -4.75
CA LEU A 84 -0.90 -7.68 -4.20
C LEU A 84 -2.18 -8.35 -4.71
N GLN A 85 -3.29 -7.62 -4.79
CA GLN A 85 -4.55 -8.14 -5.35
C GLN A 85 -4.41 -8.64 -6.79
N HIS A 86 -3.45 -8.08 -7.54
CA HIS A 86 -3.14 -8.44 -8.93
C HIS A 86 -1.86 -9.27 -9.10
N ALA A 87 -1.34 -9.88 -8.02
CA ALA A 87 -0.08 -10.63 -8.06
C ALA A 87 -0.13 -11.90 -8.94
N ASP A 88 -1.32 -12.29 -9.42
CA ASP A 88 -1.48 -13.34 -10.41
C ASP A 88 -0.98 -12.92 -11.80
N ARG A 89 -1.10 -11.63 -12.15
CA ARG A 89 -0.67 -11.02 -13.42
C ARG A 89 0.49 -10.05 -13.30
N VAL A 90 0.58 -9.29 -12.22
CA VAL A 90 1.70 -8.38 -11.94
C VAL A 90 2.78 -9.16 -11.19
N ARG A 91 3.82 -9.59 -11.91
CA ARG A 91 4.89 -10.46 -11.38
C ARG A 91 6.18 -9.73 -11.05
N SER A 92 6.24 -8.45 -11.38
CA SER A 92 7.34 -7.54 -11.06
C SER A 92 6.73 -6.17 -10.81
N ALA A 93 7.24 -5.46 -9.79
CA ALA A 93 6.88 -4.07 -9.54
C ALA A 93 8.09 -3.34 -8.96
N SER A 94 8.36 -2.13 -9.44
CA SER A 94 9.50 -1.32 -9.02
C SER A 94 9.00 0.04 -8.56
N LEU A 95 9.24 0.34 -7.29
CA LEU A 95 8.97 1.66 -6.72
C LEU A 95 9.87 2.70 -7.40
N ALA A 96 9.27 3.73 -7.99
CA ALA A 96 9.96 4.87 -8.59
C ALA A 96 9.99 6.06 -7.63
N GLN A 97 11.08 6.38 -6.94
CA GLN A 97 12.39 5.71 -6.93
C GLN A 97 12.83 5.41 -5.50
N LEU A 98 14.07 4.98 -5.33
CA LEU A 98 14.54 4.42 -4.05
C LEU A 98 15.13 5.46 -3.09
N VAL A 99 15.88 6.45 -3.59
CA VAL A 99 16.61 7.44 -2.77
C VAL A 99 16.49 8.85 -3.35
N ASN A 100 16.14 9.83 -2.51
CA ASN A 100 15.95 11.26 -2.78
C ASN A 100 14.85 11.60 -3.81
N VAL A 101 14.97 11.10 -5.04
CA VAL A 101 14.03 11.35 -6.14
C VAL A 101 12.74 10.56 -5.89
N ILE A 102 11.65 11.25 -5.56
CA ILE A 102 10.32 10.68 -5.24
C ILE A 102 10.49 9.37 -4.46
N ALA A 103 11.13 9.43 -3.30
CA ALA A 103 11.71 8.25 -2.66
C ALA A 103 11.20 8.02 -1.23
N PRO A 104 11.16 6.76 -0.76
CA PRO A 104 10.91 6.46 0.64
C PRO A 104 12.14 6.75 1.53
N ILE A 105 13.33 6.85 0.94
CA ILE A 105 14.59 7.09 1.66
C ILE A 105 15.14 8.45 1.20
N MET A 106 15.47 9.29 2.16
CA MET A 106 16.10 10.59 1.90
C MET A 106 17.49 10.64 2.51
N THR A 107 18.39 11.40 1.89
CA THR A 107 19.77 11.59 2.31
C THR A 107 20.17 13.05 2.10
N GLU A 108 20.94 13.60 3.04
CA GLU A 108 21.53 14.93 2.91
C GLU A 108 23.04 14.80 2.64
N PRO A 109 23.63 15.52 1.67
CA PRO A 109 25.07 15.54 1.45
C PRO A 109 25.88 15.82 2.73
N GLY A 110 26.72 14.86 3.12
CA GLY A 110 27.51 14.94 4.36
C GLY A 110 26.67 14.88 5.65
N GLY A 111 25.37 14.62 5.53
CA GLY A 111 24.40 14.61 6.62
C GLY A 111 23.76 13.24 6.84
N PRO A 112 22.61 13.20 7.53
CA PRO A 112 21.93 11.97 7.86
C PRO A 112 21.15 11.39 6.67
N ALA A 113 20.74 10.14 6.81
CA ALA A 113 19.69 9.52 6.02
C ALA A 113 18.44 9.36 6.89
N TRP A 114 17.25 9.57 6.32
CA TRP A 114 15.99 9.40 7.03
C TRP A 114 14.91 8.73 6.18
N ARG A 115 13.84 8.31 6.84
CA ARG A 115 12.70 7.59 6.26
C ARG A 115 11.56 8.57 6.03
N GLN A 116 11.05 8.61 4.81
CA GLN A 116 9.77 9.28 4.54
C GLN A 116 8.59 8.44 5.08
N THR A 117 7.40 9.02 5.13
CA THR A 117 6.19 8.31 5.59
C THR A 117 5.89 7.07 4.73
N THR A 118 6.16 7.12 3.43
CA THR A 118 5.97 6.02 2.46
C THR A 118 6.95 4.84 2.67
N PHE A 119 8.05 5.03 3.40
CA PHE A 119 8.97 3.94 3.76
C PHE A 119 8.28 2.84 4.54
N TYR A 120 7.37 3.20 5.45
CA TYR A 120 6.79 2.24 6.39
C TYR A 120 5.84 1.26 5.70
N PRO A 121 4.84 1.69 4.91
CA PRO A 121 4.01 0.75 4.16
C PRO A 121 4.81 -0.15 3.23
N PHE A 122 5.84 0.38 2.55
CA PHE A 122 6.71 -0.42 1.68
C PHE A 122 7.48 -1.50 2.45
N SER A 123 8.24 -1.11 3.47
CA SER A 123 9.10 -2.02 4.24
C SER A 123 8.30 -3.07 5.02
N LEU A 124 7.16 -2.68 5.60
CA LEU A 124 6.29 -3.59 6.33
C LEU A 124 5.57 -4.55 5.40
N THR A 125 5.03 -4.09 4.27
CA THR A 125 4.41 -4.97 3.27
C THR A 125 5.43 -5.94 2.70
N SER A 126 6.62 -5.47 2.32
CA SER A 126 7.69 -6.32 1.79
C SER A 126 8.16 -7.40 2.77
N ARG A 127 8.11 -7.14 4.08
CA ARG A 127 8.52 -8.10 5.11
C ARG A 127 7.38 -9.06 5.50
N LEU A 128 6.16 -8.57 5.56
CA LEU A 128 5.01 -9.30 6.11
C LEU A 128 4.22 -10.06 5.04
N ALA A 129 4.28 -9.65 3.77
CA ALA A 129 3.54 -10.31 2.71
C ALA A 129 4.02 -11.76 2.57
N GLY A 130 3.08 -12.69 2.69
CA GLY A 130 3.30 -14.13 2.55
C GLY A 130 3.38 -14.58 1.09
N GLU A 131 3.46 -15.89 0.92
CA GLU A 131 3.71 -16.53 -0.38
C GLU A 131 2.51 -16.49 -1.33
N ARG A 132 1.29 -16.52 -0.79
CA ARG A 132 0.05 -16.59 -1.56
C ARG A 132 -0.91 -15.49 -1.16
N VAL A 133 -1.46 -14.81 -2.16
CA VAL A 133 -2.52 -13.84 -1.96
C VAL A 133 -3.86 -14.56 -1.78
N VAL A 134 -4.66 -14.10 -0.82
CA VAL A 134 -6.03 -14.53 -0.60
C VAL A 134 -6.95 -13.34 -0.84
N PRO A 135 -7.87 -13.42 -1.82
CA PRO A 135 -8.85 -12.37 -2.05
C PRO A 135 -9.68 -12.11 -0.79
N VAL A 136 -9.81 -10.83 -0.42
CA VAL A 136 -10.65 -10.40 0.70
C VAL A 136 -11.81 -9.57 0.14
N THR A 137 -13.03 -10.08 0.27
CA THR A 137 -14.22 -9.30 -0.08
C THR A 137 -14.58 -8.39 1.10
N VAL A 138 -14.45 -7.08 0.91
CA VAL A 138 -14.74 -6.09 1.95
C VAL A 138 -16.06 -5.39 1.64
N ALA A 139 -17.03 -5.50 2.54
CA ALA A 139 -18.20 -4.63 2.56
C ALA A 139 -17.87 -3.36 3.36
N SER A 140 -18.01 -2.19 2.76
CA SER A 140 -17.78 -0.90 3.43
C SER A 140 -18.70 0.19 2.89
N ALA A 141 -18.80 1.31 3.62
CA ALA A 141 -19.39 2.52 3.09
C ALA A 141 -18.61 2.99 1.85
N THR A 142 -19.25 3.78 0.98
CA THR A 142 -18.61 4.38 -0.19
C THR A 142 -18.56 5.89 -0.07
N PHE A 143 -17.65 6.51 -0.83
CA PHE A 143 -17.64 7.95 -1.07
C PHE A 143 -17.64 8.23 -2.58
N ALA A 144 -18.25 9.34 -2.98
CA ALA A 144 -18.29 9.73 -4.38
C ALA A 144 -16.93 10.30 -4.84
N SER A 145 -16.34 9.66 -5.83
CA SER A 145 -15.19 10.12 -6.59
C SER A 145 -15.67 10.76 -7.90
N ALA A 146 -15.16 11.95 -8.21
CA ALA A 146 -15.49 12.63 -9.48
C ALA A 146 -15.09 11.82 -10.72
N GLN A 147 -14.03 11.01 -10.63
CA GLN A 147 -13.48 10.23 -11.74
C GLN A 147 -13.99 8.79 -11.77
N HIS A 148 -14.30 8.21 -10.62
CA HIS A 148 -14.55 6.76 -10.50
C HIS A 148 -15.92 6.40 -9.90
N GLY A 149 -16.80 7.38 -9.71
CA GLY A 149 -18.10 7.15 -9.07
C GLY A 149 -17.94 6.72 -7.61
N ASP A 150 -18.77 5.78 -7.15
CA ASP A 150 -18.74 5.33 -5.77
C ASP A 150 -17.54 4.42 -5.48
N VAL A 151 -16.66 4.88 -4.58
CA VAL A 151 -15.44 4.16 -4.19
C VAL A 151 -15.58 3.64 -2.76
N PRO A 152 -15.32 2.34 -2.51
CA PRO A 152 -15.30 1.78 -1.16
C PRO A 152 -14.31 2.53 -0.26
N THR A 153 -14.74 2.83 0.96
CA THR A 153 -13.91 3.50 1.98
C THR A 153 -12.82 2.59 2.52
N VAL A 154 -13.02 1.27 2.52
CA VAL A 154 -12.04 0.29 2.98
C VAL A 154 -11.55 -0.55 1.80
N ASN A 155 -10.24 -0.77 1.73
CA ASN A 155 -9.62 -1.75 0.84
C ASN A 155 -8.68 -2.63 1.64
N ALA A 156 -8.63 -3.92 1.30
CA ALA A 156 -7.82 -4.88 2.02
C ALA A 156 -7.33 -6.01 1.12
N VAL A 157 -6.23 -6.63 1.52
CA VAL A 157 -5.74 -7.88 0.96
C VAL A 157 -5.14 -8.72 2.09
N ALA A 158 -5.26 -10.04 1.96
CA ALA A 158 -4.60 -10.98 2.85
C ALA A 158 -3.56 -11.76 2.07
N THR A 159 -2.46 -12.10 2.73
CA THR A 159 -1.46 -13.03 2.21
C THR A 159 -1.21 -14.10 3.25
N VAL A 160 -1.02 -15.33 2.80
CA VAL A 160 -0.80 -16.49 3.66
C VAL A 160 0.55 -17.13 3.36
N ASP A 161 1.18 -17.63 4.40
CA ASP A 161 2.40 -18.45 4.33
C ASP A 161 2.23 -19.68 5.25
N GLY A 162 3.30 -20.47 5.43
CA GLY A 162 3.26 -21.67 6.27
C GLY A 162 3.08 -21.40 7.77
N GLU A 163 3.22 -20.15 8.22
CA GLU A 163 3.23 -19.78 9.64
C GLU A 163 1.96 -19.00 10.05
N GLY A 164 1.33 -18.29 9.11
CA GLY A 164 0.13 -17.52 9.39
C GLY A 164 -0.38 -16.68 8.22
N VAL A 165 -1.11 -15.63 8.59
CA VAL A 165 -1.78 -14.71 7.67
C VAL A 165 -1.41 -13.28 8.00
N SER A 166 -0.99 -12.54 6.98
CA SER A 166 -0.79 -11.10 7.06
C SER A 166 -1.93 -10.40 6.32
N ILE A 167 -2.54 -9.41 6.98
CA ILE A 167 -3.65 -8.62 6.46
C ILE A 167 -3.19 -7.18 6.34
N PHE A 168 -3.37 -6.60 5.17
CA PHE A 168 -3.10 -5.19 4.89
C PHE A 168 -4.43 -4.51 4.59
N VAL A 169 -4.69 -3.38 5.24
CA VAL A 169 -5.96 -2.66 5.11
C VAL A 169 -5.73 -1.15 5.13
N VAL A 170 -6.52 -0.43 4.35
CA VAL A 170 -6.61 1.04 4.39
C VAL A 170 -8.03 1.51 4.70
N ASN A 171 -8.14 2.59 5.45
CA ASN A 171 -9.34 3.42 5.50
C ASN A 171 -9.08 4.72 4.71
N ARG A 172 -9.76 4.83 3.56
CA ARG A 172 -9.71 5.98 2.64
C ARG A 172 -10.58 7.15 3.10
N SER A 173 -11.47 6.94 4.06
CA SER A 173 -12.30 8.03 4.57
C SER A 173 -11.41 9.12 5.15
N THR A 174 -11.70 10.36 4.80
CA THR A 174 -10.96 11.53 5.28
C THR A 174 -11.54 12.09 6.58
N THR A 175 -12.65 11.54 7.05
CA THR A 175 -13.43 12.05 8.18
C THR A 175 -13.81 10.95 9.17
N ASP A 176 -14.20 9.79 8.67
CA ASP A 176 -14.85 8.76 9.49
C ASP A 176 -13.89 7.62 9.82
N ALA A 177 -13.76 7.35 11.12
CA ALA A 177 -13.20 6.09 11.59
C ALA A 177 -14.19 4.94 11.35
N THR A 178 -13.66 3.72 11.24
CA THR A 178 -14.47 2.49 11.09
C THR A 178 -13.83 1.33 11.86
N GLU A 179 -14.56 0.22 12.03
CA GLU A 179 -14.03 -1.03 12.59
C GLU A 179 -14.13 -2.11 11.51
N LEU A 180 -13.00 -2.67 11.10
CA LEU A 180 -13.00 -3.84 10.23
C LEU A 180 -13.24 -5.08 11.09
N ARG A 181 -14.22 -5.90 10.69
CA ARG A 181 -14.41 -7.27 11.19
C ARG A 181 -14.15 -8.24 10.04
N LEU A 182 -13.03 -8.95 10.11
CA LEU A 182 -12.62 -9.92 9.10
C LEU A 182 -12.86 -11.34 9.61
N ASP A 183 -13.71 -12.09 8.91
CA ASP A 183 -13.97 -13.50 9.19
C ASP A 183 -12.72 -14.34 8.91
N LEU A 184 -12.25 -15.08 9.91
CA LEU A 184 -11.07 -15.95 9.84
C LEU A 184 -11.44 -17.42 9.60
N THR A 185 -12.72 -17.77 9.50
CA THR A 185 -13.15 -19.17 9.30
C THR A 185 -12.63 -19.77 7.99
N SER A 186 -12.44 -18.96 6.95
CA SER A 186 -11.83 -19.39 5.68
C SER A 186 -10.35 -19.79 5.81
N LEU A 187 -9.69 -19.40 6.91
CA LEU A 187 -8.33 -19.83 7.24
C LEU A 187 -8.31 -21.16 8.00
N ALA A 188 -9.46 -21.57 8.55
CA ALA A 188 -9.63 -22.84 9.24
C ALA A 188 -10.00 -23.93 8.21
N GLU A 189 -9.03 -24.38 7.43
CA GLU A 189 -9.20 -25.61 6.63
C GLU A 189 -9.53 -26.81 7.54
N PRO A 190 -10.34 -27.79 7.10
CA PRO A 190 -10.75 -28.91 7.93
C PRO A 190 -9.56 -29.81 8.30
N GLY A 191 -8.95 -29.57 9.46
CA GLY A 191 -7.97 -30.48 10.08
C GLY A 191 -6.75 -29.82 10.71
N ASP A 192 -6.37 -28.60 10.31
CA ASP A 192 -5.08 -28.04 10.69
C ASP A 192 -5.16 -26.81 11.61
N VAL A 193 -6.01 -25.82 11.35
CA VAL A 193 -6.02 -24.56 12.13
C VAL A 193 -7.40 -24.32 12.73
N ARG A 194 -7.51 -24.23 14.05
CA ARG A 194 -8.72 -23.68 14.69
C ARG A 194 -8.52 -22.18 14.87
N VAL A 195 -9.55 -21.38 14.56
CA VAL A 195 -9.50 -19.93 14.79
C VAL A 195 -9.19 -19.60 16.26
N ALA A 196 -9.65 -20.45 17.20
CA ALA A 196 -9.34 -20.35 18.63
C ALA A 196 -7.84 -20.41 18.99
N ASP A 197 -6.98 -20.93 18.11
CA ASP A 197 -5.53 -21.03 18.33
C ASP A 197 -4.76 -19.84 17.71
N LEU A 198 -5.45 -19.00 16.95
CA LEU A 198 -4.88 -17.82 16.30
C LEU A 198 -4.76 -16.66 17.28
N ARG A 199 -3.70 -15.85 17.14
CA ARG A 199 -3.48 -14.61 17.88
C ARG A 199 -2.94 -13.55 16.93
N VAL A 200 -3.23 -12.28 17.23
CA VAL A 200 -2.47 -11.17 16.65
C VAL A 200 -1.06 -11.24 17.22
N VAL A 201 -0.08 -11.57 16.38
CA VAL A 201 1.34 -11.69 16.78
C VAL A 201 2.15 -10.45 16.44
N GLU A 202 1.66 -9.64 15.50
CA GLU A 202 2.28 -8.38 15.10
C GLU A 202 1.21 -7.44 14.53
N SER A 203 1.26 -6.15 14.87
CA SER A 203 0.36 -5.15 14.31
C SER A 203 1.04 -3.79 14.15
N HIS A 204 0.72 -3.09 13.07
CA HIS A 204 1.25 -1.78 12.71
C HIS A 204 0.12 -0.92 12.15
N GLN A 205 -0.04 0.31 12.65
CA GLN A 205 -0.96 1.31 12.14
C GLN A 205 -0.20 2.61 11.89
N LEU A 206 -0.29 3.11 10.66
CA LEU A 206 0.16 4.44 10.29
C LEU A 206 -1.06 5.33 10.14
N HIS A 207 -1.17 6.32 11.02
CA HIS A 207 -2.24 7.31 11.10
C HIS A 207 -1.71 8.54 11.86
N ASP A 208 -2.25 9.71 11.55
CA ASP A 208 -2.06 10.95 12.30
C ASP A 208 -3.31 11.82 12.14
N ASP A 209 -3.65 12.60 13.16
CA ASP A 209 -4.75 13.57 13.10
C ASP A 209 -4.46 14.67 12.06
N ASP A 210 -3.18 15.03 11.88
CA ASP A 210 -2.73 15.88 10.78
C ASP A 210 -2.39 15.02 9.56
N ARG A 211 -3.29 14.99 8.58
CA ARG A 211 -3.06 14.29 7.30
C ARG A 211 -1.85 14.81 6.52
N TYR A 212 -1.38 16.01 6.85
CA TYR A 212 -0.20 16.66 6.28
C TYR A 212 1.05 16.52 7.17
N ALA A 213 1.01 15.72 8.25
CA ALA A 213 2.22 15.38 8.98
C ALA A 213 3.19 14.60 8.07
N ALA A 214 4.47 14.97 8.10
CA ALA A 214 5.52 14.42 7.24
C ALA A 214 6.82 14.27 8.03
N ASN A 215 7.70 13.38 7.55
CA ASN A 215 9.06 13.25 8.09
C ASN A 215 10.02 14.10 7.29
N THR A 216 10.71 15.02 7.96
CA THR A 216 11.62 15.99 7.34
C THR A 216 13.06 15.76 7.84
N LEU A 217 14.02 16.52 7.31
CA LEU A 217 15.38 16.50 7.84
C LEU A 217 15.43 16.93 9.32
N ASP A 218 14.61 17.91 9.70
CA ASP A 218 14.57 18.47 11.06
C ASP A 218 13.79 17.60 12.05
N ASP A 219 12.77 16.88 11.56
CA ASP A 219 11.95 15.95 12.35
C ASP A 219 11.73 14.64 11.57
N PRO A 220 12.77 13.77 11.50
CA PRO A 220 12.75 12.57 10.66
C PRO A 220 11.82 11.46 11.15
N ASP A 221 11.29 11.62 12.37
CA ASP A 221 10.56 10.60 13.11
C ASP A 221 9.16 11.06 13.55
N ARG A 222 8.67 12.19 13.02
CA ARG A 222 7.34 12.75 13.32
C ARG A 222 6.21 11.75 13.12
N VAL A 223 6.30 10.95 12.07
CA VAL A 223 5.31 9.96 11.65
C VAL A 223 5.98 8.59 11.61
N ARG A 224 5.47 7.68 12.44
CA ARG A 224 5.90 6.29 12.56
C ARG A 224 4.70 5.39 12.80
N PRO A 225 4.70 4.15 12.29
CA PRO A 225 3.68 3.18 12.67
C PRO A 225 3.74 2.91 14.17
N SER A 226 2.57 2.69 14.76
CA SER A 226 2.40 2.24 16.13
C SER A 226 1.66 0.90 16.16
N ALA A 227 1.67 0.20 17.29
CA ALA A 227 0.83 -0.99 17.45
C ALA A 227 -0.65 -0.60 17.34
N VAL A 228 -1.46 -1.45 16.71
CA VAL A 228 -2.91 -1.20 16.59
C VAL A 228 -3.57 -1.38 17.96
N ASP A 229 -3.97 -0.29 18.61
CA ASP A 229 -4.74 -0.37 19.85
C ASP A 229 -6.13 -0.99 19.57
N GLY A 230 -6.54 -1.94 20.40
CA GLY A 230 -7.80 -2.66 20.24
C GLY A 230 -7.85 -3.75 19.15
N ALA A 231 -6.74 -4.02 18.45
CA ALA A 231 -6.64 -5.19 17.55
C ALA A 231 -6.80 -6.49 18.35
N ARG A 232 -7.78 -7.30 17.99
CA ARG A 232 -8.14 -8.51 18.74
C ARG A 232 -8.81 -9.55 17.86
N ILE A 233 -8.77 -10.80 18.30
CA ILE A 233 -9.65 -11.83 17.75
C ILE A 233 -10.84 -11.98 18.70
N ASP A 234 -12.04 -11.85 18.15
CA ASP A 234 -13.32 -11.90 18.84
C ASP A 234 -14.19 -13.00 18.20
N GLY A 235 -14.24 -14.15 18.86
CA GLY A 235 -14.81 -15.38 18.28
C GLY A 235 -14.00 -15.81 17.05
N ASP A 236 -14.67 -15.86 15.90
CA ASP A 236 -14.06 -16.27 14.64
C ASP A 236 -13.58 -15.08 13.77
N ALA A 237 -13.62 -13.85 14.30
CA ALA A 237 -13.29 -12.64 13.54
C ALA A 237 -12.08 -11.90 14.10
N LEU A 238 -11.20 -11.45 13.21
CA LEU A 238 -10.23 -10.40 13.50
C LEU A 238 -10.95 -9.05 13.51
N VAL A 239 -10.77 -8.29 14.58
CA VAL A 239 -11.35 -6.97 14.74
C VAL A 239 -10.25 -5.92 14.79
N LEU A 240 -10.31 -4.94 13.88
CA LEU A 240 -9.31 -3.87 13.73
C LEU A 240 -9.99 -2.50 13.73
N PRO A 241 -9.72 -1.64 14.73
CA PRO A 241 -10.06 -0.23 14.68
C PRO A 241 -9.25 0.49 13.59
N LEU A 242 -9.93 1.24 12.72
CA LEU A 242 -9.33 1.95 11.60
C LEU A 242 -9.73 3.44 11.66
N PRO A 243 -8.86 4.32 12.21
CA PRO A 243 -9.06 5.76 12.12
C PRO A 243 -9.23 6.25 10.68
N ALA A 244 -9.79 7.45 10.49
CA ALA A 244 -9.80 8.10 9.19
C ALA A 244 -8.36 8.26 8.68
N ILE A 245 -8.12 8.10 7.37
CA ILE A 245 -6.79 8.19 6.76
C ILE A 245 -5.79 7.31 7.53
N SER A 246 -5.99 6.00 7.44
CA SER A 246 -5.09 5.04 8.09
C SER A 246 -4.70 3.89 7.15
N TRP A 247 -3.47 3.42 7.33
CA TRP A 247 -2.98 2.16 6.77
C TRP A 247 -2.61 1.24 7.93
N THR A 248 -3.01 -0.02 7.85
CA THR A 248 -2.78 -1.01 8.91
C THR A 248 -2.26 -2.32 8.32
N ALA A 249 -1.26 -2.90 8.95
CA ALA A 249 -0.77 -4.26 8.68
C ALA A 249 -0.83 -5.09 9.96
N VAL A 250 -1.47 -6.26 9.90
CA VAL A 250 -1.60 -7.17 11.04
C VAL A 250 -1.21 -8.58 10.63
N ARG A 251 -0.39 -9.25 11.44
CA ARG A 251 -0.09 -10.68 11.31
C ARG A 251 -0.83 -11.46 12.37
N VAL A 252 -1.55 -12.47 11.91
CA VAL A 252 -2.24 -13.46 12.72
C VAL A 252 -1.57 -14.82 12.53
N ALA A 253 -1.16 -15.46 13.61
CA ALA A 253 -0.49 -16.76 13.58
C ALA A 253 -0.91 -17.60 14.80
N ARG A 254 -0.56 -18.89 14.77
CA ARG A 254 -0.78 -19.78 15.93
C ARG A 254 0.06 -19.31 17.12
N GLN A 255 -0.48 -19.46 18.32
CA GLN A 255 0.31 -19.41 19.53
C GLN A 255 1.22 -20.65 19.59
N GLY A 256 2.54 -20.44 19.63
CA GLY A 256 3.52 -21.51 19.83
C GLY A 256 3.45 -22.13 21.22
#